data_AF-A0A1J9QHM3-F1
#
_entry.id   AF-A0A1J9QHM3-F1
#
_cell.length_a   1.000
_cell.length_b   1.000
_cell.length_c   1.000
_cell.angle_alpha   90.00
_cell.angle_beta   90.00
_cell.angle_gamma   90.00
#
_symmetry.space_group_name_H-M   'P 1'
#
loop_
_entity.id
_entity.type
_entity.pdbx_description
1 polymer ?
#
loop_
_entity_poly.entity_id
_entity_poly.type
_entity_poly.pdbx_seq_one_letter_code
_entity_poly.pdbx_strand_id
1 'polypeptide(L)'
;MTTTTQSQAMSEADWSLTPPRRSPSHLLPPDQLLNHLNSQSPSPSPSSSPAPQWREFPSPNHTQSSQGALRVAEHEKLECIRYCVGNQDEYRALPRFQFWNNFKSWFEETFGRPLKQPDRMISQLVRKYQEKNNAIREESGTARSVTVLDQALDEWIQILDDLEAAKRLAKEDAAAAEENHLESGTQSSDIMQRLQAALNLILGRNLDTARSSGMFSRLNSERVYGTDGL
;
A
#
# COMPACT_ATOMS: atom_id res chain seq x y z
N MET A 1 -47.52 22.15 2.80
CA MET A 1 -47.61 21.52 1.47
C MET A 1 -47.05 20.11 1.62
N THR A 2 -47.93 19.11 1.60
CA THR A 2 -47.62 17.71 1.94
C THR A 2 -47.58 16.88 0.67
N THR A 3 -46.41 16.44 0.24
CA THR A 3 -46.25 15.51 -0.88
C THR A 3 -46.08 14.09 -0.35
N THR A 4 -47.15 13.30 -0.49
CA THR A 4 -47.19 11.86 -0.28
C THR A 4 -46.77 11.20 -1.60
N THR A 5 -45.63 10.51 -1.60
CA THR A 5 -45.14 9.77 -2.78
C THR A 5 -45.55 8.31 -2.64
N GLN A 6 -46.39 7.91 -3.58
CA GLN A 6 -47.10 6.66 -3.71
C GLN A 6 -46.19 5.55 -4.22
N SER A 7 -46.27 4.38 -3.57
CA SER A 7 -45.61 3.14 -3.92
C SER A 7 -45.98 2.67 -5.33
N GLN A 8 -44.98 2.24 -6.10
CA GLN A 8 -45.16 1.45 -7.30
C GLN A 8 -44.41 0.12 -7.14
N ALA A 9 -45.19 -0.91 -6.84
CA ALA A 9 -44.78 -2.30 -6.91
C ALA A 9 -44.78 -2.72 -8.38
N MET A 10 -43.65 -3.24 -8.90
CA MET A 10 -43.64 -3.97 -10.16
C MET A 10 -42.66 -5.14 -10.11
N SER A 11 -43.22 -6.30 -10.48
CA SER A 11 -42.60 -7.44 -11.15
C SER A 11 -41.86 -8.46 -10.28
N GLU A 12 -42.66 -9.39 -9.75
CA GLU A 12 -42.27 -10.79 -9.56
C GLU A 12 -41.86 -11.39 -10.92
N ALA A 13 -40.56 -11.53 -11.15
CA ALA A 13 -40.03 -12.32 -12.24
C ALA A 13 -39.96 -13.79 -11.81
N ASP A 14 -40.79 -14.59 -12.46
CA ASP A 14 -40.91 -16.04 -12.35
C ASP A 14 -39.64 -16.73 -12.87
N TRP A 15 -38.72 -17.07 -11.95
CA TRP A 15 -37.53 -17.86 -12.24
C TRP A 15 -37.87 -19.35 -12.25
N SER A 16 -38.51 -19.80 -13.33
CA SER A 16 -38.70 -21.20 -13.63
C SER A 16 -37.34 -21.91 -13.80
N LEU A 17 -36.94 -22.63 -12.74
CA LEU A 17 -35.76 -23.49 -12.67
C LEU A 17 -35.83 -24.59 -13.75
N THR A 18 -35.05 -24.47 -14.81
CA THR A 18 -34.80 -25.56 -15.75
C THR A 18 -33.52 -26.31 -15.34
N PRO A 19 -33.58 -27.59 -14.94
CA PRO A 19 -32.38 -28.35 -14.59
C PRO A 19 -31.64 -28.85 -15.84
N PRO A 20 -30.34 -28.56 -16.01
CA PRO A 20 -29.56 -29.19 -17.07
C PRO A 20 -29.19 -30.63 -16.67
N ARG A 21 -29.94 -31.55 -17.27
CA ARG A 21 -29.54 -32.87 -17.81
C ARG A 21 -28.14 -33.37 -17.41
N ARG A 22 -28.10 -34.36 -16.51
CA ARG A 22 -26.93 -35.19 -16.22
C ARG A 22 -26.51 -35.94 -17.49
N SER A 23 -25.28 -35.72 -17.94
CA SER A 23 -24.63 -36.60 -18.91
C SER A 23 -23.92 -37.76 -18.20
N PRO A 24 -23.85 -38.96 -18.81
CA PRO A 24 -23.45 -40.19 -18.16
C PRO A 24 -21.92 -40.32 -18.04
N SER A 25 -21.51 -40.92 -16.93
CA SER A 25 -20.15 -41.36 -16.64
C SER A 25 -19.57 -42.23 -17.75
N HIS A 26 -18.48 -41.76 -18.37
CA HIS A 26 -17.59 -42.62 -19.15
C HIS A 26 -16.50 -43.17 -18.22
N LEU A 27 -16.67 -44.46 -17.90
CA LEU A 27 -15.66 -45.34 -17.31
C LEU A 27 -14.43 -45.40 -18.23
N LEU A 28 -13.26 -45.02 -17.69
CA LEU A 28 -11.97 -45.36 -18.28
C LEU A 28 -11.37 -46.56 -17.55
N PRO A 29 -10.74 -47.51 -18.27
CA PRO A 29 -10.18 -48.74 -17.72
C PRO A 29 -8.86 -48.51 -16.98
N PRO A 30 -8.53 -49.32 -15.96
CA PRO A 30 -7.23 -49.36 -15.32
C PRO A 30 -6.42 -50.53 -15.90
N ASP A 31 -5.47 -50.25 -16.79
CA ASP A 31 -4.37 -51.17 -17.10
C ASP A 31 -3.41 -50.48 -18.06
N GLN A 32 -2.21 -50.13 -17.57
CA GLN A 32 -0.90 -50.38 -18.22
C GLN A 32 0.19 -50.15 -17.17
N LEU A 33 0.31 -51.16 -16.31
CA LEU A 33 1.50 -51.49 -15.57
C LEU A 33 2.69 -51.72 -16.52
N LEU A 34 3.89 -51.44 -16.00
CA LEU A 34 5.16 -52.10 -16.33
C LEU A 34 5.64 -51.96 -17.77
N ASN A 35 6.59 -51.06 -17.99
CA ASN A 35 7.85 -51.36 -18.70
C ASN A 35 8.68 -50.08 -18.84
N HIS A 36 9.84 -50.05 -18.18
CA HIS A 36 11.14 -49.66 -18.78
C HIS A 36 12.22 -49.60 -17.69
N LEU A 37 12.58 -50.79 -17.19
CA LEU A 37 13.94 -51.09 -16.78
C LEU A 37 14.76 -51.32 -18.07
N ASN A 38 15.64 -50.40 -18.43
CA ASN A 38 16.70 -50.55 -19.44
C ASN A 38 17.44 -49.19 -19.48
N SER A 39 18.76 -49.02 -19.46
CA SER A 39 19.90 -49.92 -19.34
C SER A 39 21.08 -49.07 -18.92
N GLN A 40 21.99 -49.69 -18.19
CA GLN A 40 23.33 -49.19 -17.94
C GLN A 40 24.09 -48.96 -19.26
N SER A 41 24.91 -47.92 -19.29
CA SER A 41 26.16 -47.90 -20.05
C SER A 41 27.18 -47.07 -19.29
N PRO A 42 28.23 -47.69 -18.73
CA PRO A 42 29.42 -46.98 -18.28
C PRO A 42 30.35 -46.80 -19.49
N SER A 43 30.87 -45.60 -19.69
CA SER A 43 32.00 -45.38 -20.58
C SER A 43 33.06 -44.53 -19.87
N PRO A 44 34.30 -45.02 -19.75
CA PRO A 44 35.39 -44.31 -19.08
C PRO A 44 36.25 -43.51 -20.06
N SER A 45 37.12 -42.67 -19.47
CA SER A 45 38.45 -42.22 -19.96
C SER A 45 38.55 -40.70 -20.26
N PRO A 46 39.77 -40.12 -20.29
CA PRO A 46 40.20 -39.20 -19.24
C PRO A 46 40.69 -37.86 -19.81
N SER A 47 40.77 -36.80 -19.00
CA SER A 47 41.69 -35.71 -19.35
C SER A 47 42.08 -34.90 -18.12
N SER A 48 43.31 -35.15 -17.68
CA SER A 48 44.00 -34.40 -16.65
C SER A 48 44.34 -33.02 -17.17
N SER A 49 43.76 -31.98 -16.57
CA SER A 49 44.31 -30.63 -16.61
C SER A 49 44.49 -30.13 -15.18
N PRO A 50 45.72 -29.80 -14.75
CA PRO A 50 45.96 -29.26 -13.42
C PRO A 50 45.61 -27.78 -13.41
N ALA A 51 44.36 -27.47 -13.04
CA ALA A 51 43.89 -26.12 -12.76
C ALA A 51 43.74 -25.95 -11.23
N PRO A 52 43.92 -24.73 -10.69
CA PRO A 52 44.22 -24.51 -9.29
C PRO A 52 43.09 -25.00 -8.38
N GLN A 53 43.47 -25.76 -7.35
CA GLN A 53 42.59 -26.24 -6.30
C GLN A 53 42.04 -25.03 -5.50
N TRP A 54 40.97 -24.43 -6.01
CA TRP A 54 40.02 -23.80 -5.10
C TRP A 54 39.29 -24.97 -4.47
N ARG A 55 39.47 -25.13 -3.15
CA ARG A 55 38.83 -26.18 -2.38
C ARG A 55 37.34 -26.17 -2.71
N GLU A 56 36.92 -27.11 -3.54
CA GLU A 56 35.55 -27.56 -3.66
C GLU A 56 35.22 -28.15 -2.30
N PHE A 57 34.85 -27.28 -1.37
CA PHE A 57 33.98 -27.70 -0.29
C PHE A 57 32.78 -28.33 -1.02
N PRO A 58 32.48 -29.62 -0.81
CA PRO A 58 31.19 -30.14 -1.21
C PRO A 58 30.18 -29.25 -0.49
N SER A 59 29.62 -28.28 -1.22
CA SER A 59 28.53 -27.45 -0.73
C SER A 59 27.49 -28.47 -0.31
N PRO A 60 27.24 -28.62 1.00
CA PRO A 60 26.32 -29.63 1.49
C PRO A 60 25.07 -29.40 0.71
N ASN A 61 24.63 -30.43 -0.03
CA ASN A 61 23.39 -30.48 -0.77
C ASN A 61 22.37 -29.61 -0.04
N HIS A 62 22.26 -28.35 -0.46
CA HIS A 62 21.18 -27.49 -0.07
C HIS A 62 20.08 -27.93 -1.02
N THR A 63 19.60 -29.15 -0.83
CA THR A 63 18.18 -29.43 -0.89
C THR A 63 17.57 -28.40 0.03
N GLN A 64 17.37 -27.19 -0.52
CA GLN A 64 16.53 -26.16 0.04
C GLN A 64 15.33 -26.92 0.49
N SER A 65 15.19 -27.00 1.81
CA SER A 65 14.13 -27.73 2.39
C SER A 65 12.88 -27.03 1.88
N SER A 66 12.20 -27.64 0.90
CA SER A 66 10.81 -27.38 0.56
C SER A 66 9.90 -27.79 1.73
N GLN A 67 10.42 -27.69 2.96
CA GLN A 67 9.81 -27.99 4.23
C GLN A 67 8.71 -26.97 4.43
N GLY A 68 7.50 -27.44 4.15
CA GLY A 68 6.30 -26.90 4.76
C GLY A 68 5.88 -25.54 4.22
N ALA A 69 6.06 -25.27 2.93
CA ALA A 69 5.13 -24.35 2.27
C ALA A 69 3.75 -24.98 2.41
N LEU A 70 3.00 -24.56 3.45
CA LEU A 70 1.65 -25.02 3.73
C LEU A 70 0.89 -24.87 2.41
N ARG A 71 0.59 -26.00 1.76
CA ARG A 71 -0.02 -26.01 0.43
C ARG A 71 -1.47 -25.61 0.63
N VAL A 72 -1.74 -24.30 0.56
CA VAL A 72 -3.09 -23.78 0.52
C VAL A 72 -3.70 -24.23 -0.81
N ALA A 73 -4.79 -24.99 -0.71
CA ALA A 73 -5.52 -25.49 -1.86
C ALA A 73 -6.11 -24.32 -2.66
N GLU A 74 -6.43 -24.57 -3.94
CA GLU A 74 -6.92 -23.51 -4.83
C GLU A 74 -8.21 -22.85 -4.32
N HIS A 75 -9.18 -23.64 -3.84
CA HIS A 75 -10.41 -23.12 -3.27
C HIS A 75 -10.17 -22.24 -2.03
N GLU A 76 -9.20 -22.61 -1.19
CA GLU A 76 -8.84 -21.82 0.00
C GLU A 76 -8.17 -20.51 -0.38
N LYS A 77 -7.34 -20.50 -1.44
CA LYS A 77 -6.78 -19.26 -2.00
C LYS A 77 -7.88 -18.34 -2.49
N LEU A 78 -8.88 -18.88 -3.17
CA LEU A 78 -10.04 -18.11 -3.64
C LEU A 78 -10.78 -17.47 -2.45
N GLU A 79 -11.11 -18.24 -1.43
CA GLU A 79 -11.79 -17.70 -0.24
C GLU A 79 -10.93 -16.67 0.50
N CYS A 80 -9.61 -16.86 0.56
CA CYS A 80 -8.69 -15.86 1.10
C CYS A 80 -8.78 -14.51 0.37
N ILE A 81 -8.79 -14.53 -0.97
CA ILE A 81 -8.90 -13.30 -1.76
C ILE A 81 -10.30 -12.69 -1.61
N ARG A 82 -11.36 -13.51 -1.63
CA ARG A 82 -12.73 -13.04 -1.39
C ARG A 82 -12.88 -12.37 -0.02
N TYR A 83 -12.25 -12.91 1.02
CA TYR A 83 -12.21 -12.27 2.32
C TYR A 83 -11.54 -10.89 2.24
N CYS A 84 -10.39 -10.78 1.56
CA CYS A 84 -9.71 -9.48 1.39
C CYS A 84 -10.60 -8.46 0.67
N VAL A 85 -11.28 -8.86 -0.40
CA VAL A 85 -12.21 -8.01 -1.16
C VAL A 85 -13.43 -7.62 -0.31
N GLY A 86 -14.06 -8.59 0.36
CA GLY A 86 -15.26 -8.36 1.18
C GLY A 86 -15.00 -7.50 2.42
N ASN A 87 -13.76 -7.47 2.92
CA ASN A 87 -13.36 -6.69 4.10
C ASN A 87 -12.41 -5.53 3.72
N GLN A 88 -12.56 -4.97 2.52
CA GLN A 88 -11.71 -3.88 2.04
C GLN A 88 -11.79 -2.61 2.92
N ASP A 89 -12.94 -2.32 3.51
CA ASP A 89 -13.13 -1.14 4.36
C ASP A 89 -12.36 -1.29 5.67
N GLU A 90 -12.37 -2.49 6.27
CA GLU A 90 -11.53 -2.80 7.44
C GLU A 90 -10.05 -2.69 7.11
N TYR A 91 -9.65 -3.15 5.92
CA TYR A 91 -8.26 -3.03 5.47
C TYR A 91 -7.81 -1.57 5.29
N ARG A 92 -8.73 -0.67 4.92
CA ARG A 92 -8.49 0.77 4.79
C ARG A 92 -8.47 1.47 6.16
N ALA A 93 -9.35 1.08 7.07
CA ALA A 93 -9.56 1.76 8.36
C ALA A 93 -8.61 1.28 9.47
N LEU A 94 -8.26 -0.02 9.49
CA LEU A 94 -7.48 -0.61 10.57
C LEU A 94 -5.97 -0.56 10.32
N PRO A 95 -5.14 -0.55 11.38
CA PRO A 95 -3.72 -0.83 11.25
C PRO A 95 -3.50 -2.20 10.58
N ARG A 96 -2.56 -2.28 9.64
CA ARG A 96 -2.33 -3.50 8.84
C ARG A 96 -2.13 -4.77 9.67
N PHE A 97 -1.46 -4.68 10.82
CA PHE A 97 -1.26 -5.85 11.68
C PHE A 97 -2.57 -6.39 12.27
N GLN A 98 -3.56 -5.52 12.56
CA GLN A 98 -4.86 -5.94 13.11
C GLN A 98 -5.68 -6.65 12.06
N PHE A 99 -5.77 -6.08 10.85
CA PHE A 99 -6.45 -6.72 9.73
C PHE A 99 -5.90 -8.14 9.48
N TRP A 100 -4.59 -8.30 9.45
CA TRP A 100 -3.98 -9.61 9.24
C TRP A 100 -4.18 -10.58 10.42
N ASN A 101 -4.37 -10.08 11.64
CA ASN A 101 -4.73 -10.94 12.77
C ASN A 101 -6.19 -11.41 12.66
N ASN A 102 -7.12 -10.52 12.31
CA ASN A 102 -8.52 -10.88 12.05
C ASN A 102 -8.61 -11.92 10.92
N PHE A 103 -7.86 -11.70 9.84
CA PHE A 103 -7.72 -12.65 8.73
C PHE A 103 -7.24 -14.03 9.19
N LYS A 104 -6.23 -14.10 10.07
CA LYS A 104 -5.74 -15.38 10.61
C LYS A 104 -6.80 -16.10 11.42
N SER A 105 -7.48 -15.38 12.30
CA SER A 105 -8.56 -15.94 13.12
C SER A 105 -9.68 -16.50 12.25
N TRP A 106 -10.14 -15.72 11.26
CA TRP A 106 -11.12 -16.17 10.29
C TRP A 106 -10.66 -17.41 9.51
N PHE A 107 -9.41 -17.42 9.03
CA PHE A 107 -8.86 -18.54 8.28
C PHE A 107 -8.79 -19.81 9.14
N GLU A 108 -8.34 -19.70 10.39
CA GLU A 108 -8.25 -20.82 11.33
C GLU A 108 -9.62 -21.37 11.69
N GLU A 109 -10.61 -20.51 11.89
CA GLU A 109 -12.01 -20.90 12.11
C GLU A 109 -12.61 -21.60 10.88
N THR A 110 -12.36 -21.08 9.69
CA THR A 110 -12.96 -21.58 8.44
C THR A 110 -12.34 -22.91 8.00
N PHE A 111 -11.01 -23.05 8.11
CA PHE A 111 -10.28 -24.22 7.58
C PHE A 111 -9.72 -25.15 8.66
N GLY A 112 -9.97 -24.85 9.94
CA GLY A 112 -9.56 -25.66 11.08
C GLY A 112 -8.04 -25.75 11.27
N ARG A 113 -7.26 -24.79 10.74
CA ARG A 113 -5.80 -24.79 10.87
C ARG A 113 -5.18 -23.40 10.84
N PRO A 114 -4.08 -23.18 11.57
CA PRO A 114 -3.46 -21.86 11.66
C PRO A 114 -2.71 -21.48 10.38
N LEU A 115 -2.80 -20.20 9.99
CA LEU A 115 -2.06 -19.62 8.88
C LEU A 115 -0.89 -18.76 9.38
N LYS A 116 0.33 -19.18 9.10
CA LYS A 116 1.54 -18.54 9.65
C LYS A 116 1.77 -17.12 9.13
N GLN A 117 1.72 -16.94 7.81
CA GLN A 117 2.06 -15.68 7.13
C GLN A 117 1.03 -15.34 6.03
N PRO A 118 -0.15 -14.81 6.41
CA PRO A 118 -1.21 -14.47 5.45
C PRO A 118 -0.76 -13.42 4.45
N ASP A 119 -0.18 -12.31 4.92
CA ASP A 119 0.29 -11.20 4.09
C ASP A 119 1.24 -11.65 2.98
N ARG A 120 2.25 -12.45 3.34
CA ARG A 120 3.21 -13.01 2.39
C ARG A 120 2.54 -13.93 1.38
N MET A 121 1.57 -14.75 1.80
CA MET A 121 0.82 -15.62 0.91
C MET A 121 0.01 -14.81 -0.10
N ILE A 122 -0.76 -13.83 0.36
CA ILE A 122 -1.58 -12.96 -0.51
C ILE A 122 -0.69 -12.19 -1.49
N SER A 123 0.41 -11.60 -1.01
CA SER A 123 1.39 -10.91 -1.85
C SER A 123 1.98 -11.83 -2.94
N GLN A 124 2.26 -13.09 -2.61
CA GLN A 124 2.73 -14.07 -3.59
C GLN A 124 1.67 -14.44 -4.63
N LEU A 125 0.40 -14.51 -4.24
CA LEU A 125 -0.70 -14.75 -5.19
C LEU A 125 -0.83 -13.59 -6.18
N VAL A 126 -0.84 -12.36 -5.68
CA VAL A 126 -0.89 -11.14 -6.49
C VAL A 126 0.30 -11.08 -7.46
N ARG A 127 1.54 -11.27 -6.97
CA ARG A 127 2.73 -11.25 -7.82
C ARG A 127 2.65 -12.30 -8.94
N LYS A 128 2.34 -13.56 -8.60
CA LYS A 128 2.24 -14.64 -9.60
C LYS A 128 1.17 -14.35 -10.65
N TYR A 129 0.06 -13.75 -10.22
CA TYR A 129 -1.01 -13.37 -11.11
C TYR A 129 -0.59 -12.26 -12.08
N GLN A 130 0.11 -11.23 -11.59
CA GLN A 130 0.66 -10.16 -12.44
C GLN A 130 1.73 -10.69 -13.41
N GLU A 131 2.63 -11.56 -12.95
CA GLU A 131 3.63 -12.23 -13.81
C GLU A 131 2.94 -13.00 -14.94
N LYS A 132 1.91 -13.78 -14.58
CA LYS A 132 1.09 -14.54 -15.53
C LYS A 132 0.40 -13.62 -16.55
N ASN A 133 -0.19 -12.51 -16.11
CA ASN A 133 -0.85 -11.56 -17.00
C ASN A 133 0.13 -10.82 -17.92
N ASN A 134 1.32 -10.49 -17.41
CA ASN A 134 2.38 -9.87 -18.23
C ASN A 134 2.85 -10.83 -19.33
N ALA A 135 3.08 -12.11 -19.01
CA ALA A 135 3.47 -13.11 -20.01
C ALA A 135 2.40 -13.26 -21.12
N ILE A 136 1.11 -13.31 -20.75
CA ILE A 136 0.01 -13.38 -21.73
C ILE A 136 -0.01 -12.16 -22.65
N ARG A 137 0.24 -10.96 -22.10
CA ARG A 137 0.26 -9.71 -22.88
C ARG A 137 1.41 -9.71 -23.90
N GLU A 138 2.54 -10.33 -23.58
CA GLU A 138 3.70 -10.45 -24.48
C GLU A 138 3.49 -11.50 -25.58
N GLU A 139 2.76 -12.59 -25.29
CA GLU A 139 2.53 -13.72 -26.21
C GLU A 139 1.29 -13.54 -27.13
N SER A 140 0.75 -12.32 -27.24
CA SER A 140 -0.62 -12.04 -27.71
C SER A 140 -1.08 -12.78 -28.97
N GLY A 141 -2.11 -13.61 -28.79
CA GLY A 141 -2.85 -14.35 -29.82
C GLY A 141 -3.76 -15.45 -29.26
N THR A 142 -3.49 -15.94 -28.05
CA THR A 142 -4.27 -17.01 -27.42
C THR A 142 -5.33 -16.44 -26.48
N ALA A 143 -6.61 -16.69 -26.78
CA ALA A 143 -7.71 -16.40 -25.86
C ALA A 143 -7.62 -17.29 -24.63
N ARG A 144 -7.52 -16.70 -23.44
CA ARG A 144 -7.46 -17.42 -22.16
C ARG A 144 -8.81 -17.43 -21.45
N SER A 145 -9.13 -18.55 -20.81
CA SER A 145 -10.23 -18.62 -19.85
C SER A 145 -9.88 -17.88 -18.55
N VAL A 146 -10.70 -16.87 -18.23
CA VAL A 146 -10.65 -16.17 -16.94
C VAL A 146 -11.25 -17.10 -15.88
N THR A 147 -10.49 -17.37 -14.81
CA THR A 147 -10.99 -18.15 -13.68
C THR A 147 -11.63 -17.24 -12.63
N VAL A 148 -12.47 -17.78 -11.75
CA VAL A 148 -13.07 -17.01 -10.64
C VAL A 148 -12.01 -16.46 -9.69
N LEU A 149 -10.90 -17.19 -9.49
CA LEU A 149 -9.76 -16.72 -8.71
C LEU A 149 -9.07 -15.54 -9.38
N ASP A 150 -8.93 -15.57 -10.70
CA ASP A 150 -8.33 -14.47 -11.46
C ASP A 150 -9.14 -13.19 -11.32
N GLN A 151 -10.47 -13.29 -11.45
CA GLN A 151 -11.37 -12.15 -11.26
C GLN A 151 -11.28 -11.57 -9.84
N ALA A 152 -11.28 -12.41 -8.81
CA ALA A 152 -11.14 -11.95 -7.43
C ALA A 152 -9.77 -11.28 -7.18
N LEU A 153 -8.70 -11.76 -7.84
CA LEU A 153 -7.38 -11.14 -7.77
C LEU A 153 -7.34 -9.79 -8.50
N ASP A 154 -8.00 -9.65 -9.65
CA ASP A 154 -8.15 -8.36 -10.33
C ASP A 154 -8.83 -7.33 -9.43
N GLU A 155 -9.96 -7.71 -8.80
CA GLU A 155 -10.68 -6.84 -7.86
C GLU A 155 -9.79 -6.43 -6.68
N TRP A 156 -9.06 -7.38 -6.10
CA TRP A 156 -8.15 -7.07 -5.00
C TRP A 156 -7.00 -6.15 -5.42
N ILE A 157 -6.41 -6.36 -6.60
CA ILE A 157 -5.35 -5.48 -7.14
C ILE A 157 -5.88 -4.07 -7.34
N GLN A 158 -7.07 -3.92 -7.92
CA GLN A 158 -7.71 -2.62 -8.10
C GLN A 158 -7.87 -1.88 -6.75
N ILE A 159 -8.30 -2.59 -5.70
CA ILE A 159 -8.42 -2.00 -4.34
C ILE A 159 -7.06 -1.53 -3.80
N LEU A 160 -5.98 -2.27 -4.06
CA LEU A 160 -4.63 -1.87 -3.65
C LEU A 160 -4.16 -0.62 -4.42
N ASP A 161 -4.38 -0.58 -5.73
CA ASP A 161 -4.01 0.54 -6.59
C ASP A 161 -4.79 1.82 -6.20
N ASP A 162 -6.09 1.69 -5.93
CA ASP A 162 -6.92 2.81 -5.45
C ASP A 162 -6.43 3.37 -4.12
N LEU A 163 -6.00 2.49 -3.21
CA LEU A 163 -5.45 2.88 -1.91
C LEU A 163 -4.12 3.61 -2.06
N GLU A 164 -3.25 3.14 -2.95
CA GLU A 164 -1.98 3.81 -3.24
C GLU A 164 -2.22 5.18 -3.91
N ALA A 165 -3.15 5.26 -4.85
CA ALA A 165 -3.54 6.50 -5.51
C ALA A 165 -4.10 7.52 -4.52
N ALA A 166 -5.00 7.11 -3.61
CA ALA A 166 -5.55 7.97 -2.56
C ALA A 166 -4.46 8.47 -1.60
N LYS A 167 -3.51 7.60 -1.22
CA LYS A 167 -2.38 7.97 -0.38
C LYS A 167 -1.44 8.96 -1.07
N ARG A 168 -1.25 8.83 -2.37
CA ARG A 168 -0.46 9.79 -3.16
C ARG A 168 -1.15 11.15 -3.20
N LEU A 169 -2.45 11.18 -3.51
CA LEU A 169 -3.23 12.41 -3.55
C LEU A 169 -3.20 13.15 -2.21
N ALA A 170 -3.43 12.45 -1.09
CA ALA A 170 -3.39 13.05 0.24
C ALA A 170 -2.03 13.66 0.60
N LYS A 171 -0.93 13.11 0.08
CA LYS A 171 0.42 13.68 0.27
C LYS A 171 0.64 14.93 -0.57
N GLU A 172 0.15 14.93 -1.80
CA GLU A 172 0.22 16.09 -2.70
C GLU A 172 -0.59 17.25 -2.12
N ASP A 173 -1.80 16.99 -1.62
CA ASP A 173 -2.65 17.98 -0.96
C ASP A 173 -1.99 18.54 0.32
N ALA A 174 -1.36 17.67 1.12
CA ALA A 174 -0.64 18.10 2.32
C ALA A 174 0.58 18.98 1.99
N ALA A 175 1.33 18.63 0.94
CA ALA A 175 2.47 19.43 0.48
C ALA A 175 2.03 20.79 -0.07
N ALA A 176 0.94 20.83 -0.85
CA ALA A 176 0.37 22.08 -1.36
C ALA A 176 -0.17 22.98 -0.24
N ALA A 177 -0.75 22.40 0.81
CA ALA A 177 -1.22 23.14 1.98
C ALA A 177 -0.05 23.76 2.78
N GLU A 178 1.07 23.05 2.90
CA GLU A 178 2.27 23.55 3.57
C GLU A 178 2.91 24.72 2.79
N GLU A 179 2.98 24.63 1.46
CA GLU A 179 3.48 25.71 0.60
C GLU A 179 2.65 27.00 0.75
N ASN A 180 1.31 26.88 0.71
CA ASN A 180 0.42 28.02 0.92
C ASN A 180 0.57 28.65 2.32
N HIS A 181 0.84 27.85 3.35
CA HIS A 181 1.07 28.34 4.70
C HIS A 181 2.38 29.14 4.81
N LEU A 182 3.45 28.70 4.13
CA LEU A 182 4.73 29.40 4.10
C LEU A 182 4.65 30.73 3.34
N GLU A 183 3.94 30.77 2.20
CA GLU A 183 3.73 32.02 1.45
C GLU A 183 2.90 33.04 2.25
N SER A 184 1.83 32.58 2.90
CA SER A 184 0.99 33.43 3.76
C SER A 184 1.79 34.00 4.96
N GLY A 185 2.65 33.19 5.57
CA GLY A 185 3.54 33.64 6.64
C GLY A 185 4.54 34.70 6.18
N THR A 186 5.12 34.52 5.00
CA THR A 186 6.10 35.45 4.41
C THR A 186 5.45 36.79 4.05
N GLN A 187 4.24 36.76 3.47
CA GLN A 187 3.49 37.97 3.13
C GLN A 187 3.07 38.76 4.39
N SER A 188 2.60 38.08 5.43
CA SER A 188 2.24 38.73 6.69
C SER A 188 3.45 39.39 7.37
N SER A 189 4.63 38.75 7.27
CA SER A 189 5.88 39.31 7.80
C SER A 189 6.33 40.56 7.05
N ASP A 190 6.28 40.57 5.71
CA ASP A 190 6.64 41.76 4.90
C ASP A 190 5.71 42.94 5.22
N ILE A 191 4.40 42.70 5.33
CA ILE A 191 3.43 43.75 5.69
C ILE A 191 3.74 44.35 7.07
N MET A 192 3.99 43.52 8.08
CA MET A 192 4.36 44.00 9.42
C MET A 192 5.68 44.78 9.41
N GLN A 193 6.68 44.31 8.66
CA GLN A 193 7.97 44.99 8.56
C GLN A 193 7.85 46.35 7.88
N ARG A 194 7.02 46.48 6.84
CA ARG A 194 6.70 47.76 6.19
C ARG A 194 5.95 48.71 7.11
N LEU A 195 4.96 48.22 7.87
CA LEU A 195 4.25 49.04 8.85
C LEU A 195 5.19 49.53 9.96
N GLN A 196 6.06 48.68 10.47
CA GLN A 196 7.07 49.07 11.46
C GLN A 196 8.04 50.12 10.91
N ALA A 197 8.51 49.95 9.67
CA ALA A 197 9.37 50.93 9.01
C ALA A 197 8.66 52.29 8.81
N ALA A 198 7.39 52.28 8.41
CA ALA A 198 6.59 53.49 8.26
C ALA A 198 6.38 54.22 9.60
N LEU A 199 6.09 53.49 10.67
CA LEU A 199 5.97 54.06 12.02
C LEU A 199 7.29 54.68 12.49
N ASN A 200 8.42 54.00 12.27
CA ASN A 200 9.74 54.53 12.61
C ASN A 200 10.06 55.82 11.83
N LEU A 201 9.67 55.92 10.55
CA LEU A 201 9.84 57.14 9.76
C LEU A 201 9.00 58.31 10.27
N ILE A 202 7.75 58.06 10.68
CA ILE A 202 6.86 59.10 11.23
C ILE A 202 7.37 59.59 12.59
N LEU A 203 7.77 58.66 13.47
CA LEU A 203 8.26 59.01 14.81
C LEU A 203 9.67 59.65 14.76
N GLY A 204 10.57 59.17 13.91
CA GLY A 204 11.91 59.74 13.73
C GLY A 204 11.88 61.19 13.22
N ARG A 205 10.97 61.51 12.28
CA ARG A 205 10.80 62.89 11.78
C ARG A 205 10.36 63.89 12.86
N ASN A 206 9.62 63.45 13.88
CA ASN A 206 9.18 64.33 14.97
C ASN A 206 10.31 64.70 15.93
N LEU A 207 11.29 63.81 16.12
CA LEU A 207 12.47 64.07 16.97
C LEU A 207 13.45 65.06 16.32
N ASP A 208 13.67 64.96 15.01
CA ASP A 208 14.53 65.91 14.29
C ASP A 208 13.88 67.30 14.16
N THR A 209 12.55 67.36 14.01
CA THR A 209 11.80 68.63 14.00
C THR A 209 11.85 69.32 15.38
N ALA A 210 11.74 68.56 16.48
CA ALA A 210 11.87 69.10 17.83
C ALA A 210 13.30 69.57 18.14
N ARG A 211 14.32 68.90 17.60
CA ARG A 211 15.73 69.27 17.76
C ARG A 211 16.14 70.50 16.94
N SER A 212 15.57 70.68 15.74
CA SER A 212 15.77 71.86 14.90
C SER A 212 14.97 73.10 15.36
N SER A 213 13.93 72.93 16.19
CA SER A 213 13.09 74.04 16.65
C SER A 213 13.64 74.82 17.87
N GLY A 214 14.86 74.51 18.35
CA GLY A 214 15.56 75.33 19.34
C GLY A 214 14.85 75.49 20.70
N MET A 215 13.92 74.60 21.06
CA MET A 215 13.19 74.68 22.33
C MET A 215 13.84 73.93 23.51
N PHE A 216 14.96 73.24 23.30
CA PHE A 216 15.59 72.38 24.33
C PHE A 216 16.83 72.99 25.02
N SER A 217 16.84 74.32 25.21
CA SER A 217 17.93 75.01 25.93
C SER A 217 17.62 75.37 27.39
N ARG A 218 16.57 74.81 28.00
CA ARG A 218 16.29 75.00 29.44
C ARG A 218 15.85 73.68 30.06
N LEU A 219 16.31 73.43 31.29
CA LEU A 219 16.05 72.27 32.14
C LEU A 219 17.10 71.15 32.10
N ASN A 220 18.39 71.50 32.17
CA ASN A 220 19.35 70.66 32.88
C ASN A 220 20.20 71.53 33.81
N SER A 221 19.52 72.18 34.74
CA SER A 221 20.09 72.79 35.93
C SER A 221 19.27 72.26 37.10
N GLU A 222 19.93 71.88 38.19
CA GLU A 222 19.35 71.33 39.43
C GLU A 222 19.05 69.82 39.46
N ARG A 223 20.12 69.04 39.67
CA ARG A 223 20.07 67.97 40.68
C ARG A 223 21.41 68.00 41.43
N VAL A 224 21.52 68.94 42.37
CA VAL A 224 21.30 68.74 43.81
C VAL A 224 22.42 67.89 44.41
N TYR A 225 23.31 68.64 45.07
CA TYR A 225 24.28 68.18 46.04
C TYR A 225 23.62 67.41 47.19
N GLY A 226 24.32 66.36 47.64
CA GLY A 226 24.63 66.16 49.06
C GLY A 226 23.52 65.71 49.98
N THR A 227 23.61 64.44 50.39
CA THR A 227 23.24 64.04 51.76
C THR A 227 24.27 63.02 52.25
N ASP A 228 25.25 63.54 52.98
CA ASP A 228 25.98 62.85 54.05
C ASP A 228 25.00 62.51 55.19
N GLY A 229 25.23 61.40 55.90
CA GLY A 229 24.64 61.21 57.24
C GLY A 229 24.38 59.76 57.65
N LEU A 230 25.42 59.15 58.22
CA LEU A 230 25.45 58.17 59.35
C LEU A 230 24.40 57.06 59.44
#